data_AF-A0A0F3M479-F1
#
_entry.id   AF-A0A0F3M479-F1
#
_cell.length_a   1.000
_cell.length_b   1.000
_cell.length_c   1.000
_cell.angle_alpha   90.00
_cell.angle_beta   90.00
_cell.angle_gamma   90.00
#
_symmetry.space_group_name_H-M   'P 1'
#
loop_
_entity.id
_entity.type
_entity.pdbx_description
1 polymer ?
#
loop_
_entity_poly.entity_id
_entity_poly.type
_entity_poly.pdbx_seq_one_letter_code
_entity_poly.pdbx_strand_id
1 'polypeptide(L)'
;MDYVIYTFGGGDLLWHVFNGIGRVFASNSEYFTPVGHLALTIAAYGLPTRAIFRGNIGIFAMEWFFPSIFIFTLLFAPKATVWLKDEVSMSAPVKVDNIPIGIAMFASLSSQTSYFVSKNVGKSSFTGL
;
A
#
# COMPACT_ATOMS: atom_id res chain seq x y z
N MET A 1 7.68 12.01 1.71
CA MET A 1 6.81 11.71 0.56
C MET A 1 5.42 11.68 1.13
N ASP A 2 4.57 12.60 0.68
CA ASP A 2 3.32 12.89 1.37
C ASP A 2 2.16 12.61 0.42
N TYR A 3 1.21 11.80 0.87
CA TYR A 3 0.02 11.43 0.10
C TYR A 3 -1.23 11.87 0.85
N VAL A 4 -2.27 12.27 0.12
CA VAL A 4 -3.56 12.66 0.69
C VAL A 4 -4.61 11.65 0.25
N ILE A 5 -5.36 11.12 1.22
CA ILE A 5 -6.44 10.18 0.99
C ILE A 5 -7.75 10.81 1.45
N TYR A 6 -8.70 10.85 0.52
CA TYR A 6 -10.03 11.42 0.75
C TYR A 6 -11.03 10.35 1.15
N THR A 7 -11.92 10.68 2.08
CA THR A 7 -13.05 9.83 2.47
C THR A 7 -14.27 10.67 2.87
N PHE A 8 -15.45 10.04 2.94
CA PHE A 8 -16.70 10.66 3.34
C PHE A 8 -17.33 9.83 4.46
N GLY A 9 -17.24 10.30 5.71
CA GLY A 9 -17.88 9.66 6.86
C GLY A 9 -17.21 8.37 7.35
N GLY A 10 -16.03 8.03 6.84
CA GLY A 10 -15.28 6.82 7.16
C GLY A 10 -13.89 7.10 7.76
N GLY A 11 -13.62 8.32 8.22
CA GLY A 11 -12.31 8.76 8.69
C GLY A 11 -11.73 7.91 9.82
N ASP A 12 -12.54 7.53 10.80
CA ASP A 12 -12.12 6.72 11.95
C ASP A 12 -11.69 5.29 11.54
N LEU A 13 -12.50 4.63 10.72
CA LEU A 13 -12.16 3.32 10.15
C LEU A 13 -10.86 3.40 9.34
N LEU A 14 -10.74 4.42 8.49
CA LEU A 14 -9.56 4.60 7.64
C LEU A 14 -8.32 4.87 8.49
N TRP A 15 -8.46 5.64 9.56
CA TRP A 15 -7.38 5.87 10.52
C TRP A 15 -6.91 4.57 11.17
N HIS A 16 -7.83 3.73 11.66
CA HIS A 16 -7.49 2.43 12.24
C HIS A 16 -6.74 1.52 11.26
N VAL A 17 -7.19 1.46 10.00
CA VAL A 17 -6.55 0.66 8.95
C VAL A 17 -5.13 1.15 8.68
N PHE A 18 -4.95 2.44 8.40
CA PHE A 18 -3.62 2.98 8.08
C PHE A 18 -2.67 2.95 9.27
N ASN A 19 -3.15 3.20 10.49
CA ASN A 19 -2.34 3.09 11.70
C ASN A 19 -1.89 1.63 11.92
N GLY A 20 -2.77 0.65 11.68
CA GLY A 20 -2.41 -0.77 11.68
C GLY A 20 -1.31 -1.10 10.67
N ILE A 21 -1.46 -0.63 9.43
CA ILE A 21 -0.43 -0.79 8.39
C ILE A 21 0.90 -0.14 8.83
N GLY A 22 0.87 1.10 9.31
CA GLY A 22 2.07 1.82 9.76
C GLY A 22 2.81 1.09 10.88
N ARG A 23 2.08 0.43 11.81
CA ARG A 23 2.68 -0.40 12.85
C ARG A 23 3.31 -1.67 12.30
N VAL A 24 2.64 -2.36 11.38
CA VAL A 24 3.19 -3.55 10.73
C VAL A 24 4.48 -3.18 9.99
N PHE A 25 4.52 -2.07 9.25
CA PHE A 25 5.66 -1.71 8.42
C PHE A 25 6.69 -0.79 9.08
N ALA A 26 6.58 -0.56 10.39
CA ALA A 26 7.58 0.20 11.15
C ALA A 26 8.95 -0.49 11.13
N SER A 27 10.04 0.30 11.14
CA SER A 27 11.40 -0.20 10.98
C SER A 27 11.86 -1.17 12.07
N ASN A 28 11.22 -1.17 13.25
CA ASN A 28 11.45 -2.10 14.37
C ASN A 28 10.22 -2.98 14.63
N SER A 29 9.49 -3.36 13.58
CA SER A 29 8.27 -4.15 13.72
C SER A 29 8.60 -5.60 14.07
N GLU A 30 8.18 -6.03 15.27
CA GLU A 30 8.16 -7.43 15.70
C GLU A 30 7.25 -8.30 14.81
N TYR A 31 6.38 -7.68 14.00
CA TYR A 31 5.43 -8.38 13.13
C TYR A 31 5.95 -8.60 11.72
N PHE A 32 6.67 -7.62 11.16
CA PHE A 32 7.17 -7.72 9.78
C PHE A 32 8.48 -8.50 9.70
N THR A 33 9.30 -8.45 10.75
CA THR A 33 10.58 -9.17 10.79
C THR A 33 10.39 -10.69 10.67
N PRO A 34 9.50 -11.35 11.43
CA PRO A 34 9.24 -12.79 11.28
C PRO A 34 8.60 -13.16 9.95
N VAL A 35 7.67 -12.33 9.43
CA VAL A 35 7.03 -12.56 8.12
C VAL A 35 8.05 -12.43 6.99
N GLY A 36 8.94 -11.45 7.07
CA GLY A 36 10.07 -11.29 6.15
C GLY A 36 11.01 -12.49 6.20
N HIS A 37 11.34 -13.00 7.39
CA HIS A 37 12.16 -14.20 7.54
C HIS A 37 11.47 -15.44 6.94
N LEU A 38 10.18 -15.65 7.18
CA LEU A 38 9.41 -16.75 6.59
C LEU A 38 9.34 -16.66 5.07
N ALA A 39 9.05 -15.48 4.53
CA ALA A 39 9.03 -15.25 3.09
C ALA A 39 10.40 -15.55 2.46
N LEU A 40 11.49 -15.13 3.11
CA LEU A 40 12.85 -15.45 2.68
C LEU A 40 13.15 -16.95 2.78
N THR A 41 12.66 -17.65 3.81
CA THR A 41 12.88 -19.11 3.93
C THR A 41 12.11 -19.88 2.85
N ILE A 42 10.86 -19.50 2.60
CA ILE A 42 10.03 -20.09 1.53
C ILE A 42 10.64 -19.80 0.15
N ALA A 43 11.12 -18.58 -0.08
CA ALA A 43 11.85 -18.24 -1.30
C ALA A 43 13.13 -19.08 -1.43
N ALA A 44 13.94 -19.16 -0.36
CA ALA A 44 15.18 -19.94 -0.35
C ALA A 44 14.97 -21.44 -0.59
N TYR A 45 13.81 -22.01 -0.23
CA TYR A 45 13.48 -23.42 -0.48
C TYR A 45 12.71 -23.66 -1.79
N GLY A 46 11.90 -22.68 -2.23
CA GLY A 46 11.12 -22.74 -3.47
C GLY A 46 11.96 -22.49 -4.73
N LEU A 47 13.02 -21.69 -4.61
CA LEU A 47 13.94 -21.38 -5.72
C LEU A 47 14.74 -22.61 -6.18
N PRO A 48 15.40 -23.40 -5.29
CA PRO A 48 16.16 -24.58 -5.68
C PRO A 48 15.27 -25.71 -6.21
N THR A 49 14.07 -25.87 -5.66
CA THR A 49 13.16 -26.95 -6.08
C THR A 49 12.68 -26.76 -7.52
N ARG A 50 12.22 -25.57 -7.92
CA ARG A 50 11.89 -25.30 -9.34
C ARG A 50 13.11 -25.33 -10.27
N ALA A 51 14.25 -24.88 -9.78
CA ALA A 51 15.53 -24.91 -10.49
C ALA A 51 15.95 -26.35 -10.86
N ILE A 52 15.79 -27.30 -9.94
CA ILE A 52 16.13 -28.72 -10.14
C ILE A 52 15.18 -29.39 -11.15
N PHE A 53 13.89 -29.07 -11.14
CA PHE A 53 12.89 -29.75 -12.00
C PHE A 53 12.72 -29.17 -13.41
N ARG A 54 13.19 -27.94 -13.70
CA ARG A 54 13.05 -27.32 -15.05
C ARG A 54 14.37 -27.00 -15.77
N GLY A 55 15.52 -27.22 -15.13
CA GLY A 55 16.85 -27.15 -15.79
C GLY A 55 17.29 -25.78 -16.30
N ASN A 56 16.48 -24.72 -16.15
CA ASN A 56 16.81 -23.38 -16.62
C ASN A 56 16.64 -22.33 -15.52
N ILE A 57 17.63 -22.29 -14.61
CA ILE A 57 17.76 -21.31 -13.53
C ILE A 57 17.75 -19.88 -14.06
N GLY A 58 18.35 -19.66 -15.25
CA GLY A 58 18.55 -18.33 -15.82
C GLY A 58 17.24 -17.64 -16.17
N ILE A 59 16.33 -18.34 -16.87
CA ILE A 59 15.02 -17.81 -17.26
C ILE A 59 14.18 -17.48 -16.02
N PHE A 60 14.06 -18.41 -15.07
CA PHE A 60 13.27 -18.16 -13.86
C PHE A 60 13.81 -16.98 -13.03
N ALA A 61 15.14 -16.91 -12.86
CA ALA A 61 15.76 -15.86 -12.07
C ALA A 61 15.59 -14.48 -12.75
N MET A 62 15.88 -14.38 -14.05
CA MET A 62 15.91 -13.11 -14.77
C MET A 62 14.53 -12.62 -15.22
N GLU A 63 13.59 -13.51 -15.55
CA GLU A 63 12.25 -13.10 -16.00
C GLU A 63 11.29 -12.87 -14.84
N TRP A 64 11.47 -13.57 -13.72
CA TRP A 64 10.47 -13.56 -12.65
C TRP A 64 11.02 -13.12 -11.31
N PHE A 65 12.11 -13.73 -10.83
CA PHE A 65 12.58 -13.47 -9.46
C PHE A 65 13.16 -12.06 -9.29
N PHE A 66 14.15 -11.68 -10.10
CA PHE A 66 14.79 -10.36 -10.00
C PHE A 66 13.83 -9.21 -10.30
N PRO A 67 12.99 -9.26 -11.36
CA PRO A 67 11.98 -8.24 -11.57
C PRO A 67 10.99 -8.13 -10.41
N SER A 68 10.51 -9.26 -9.87
CA SER A 68 9.55 -9.26 -8.75
C SER A 68 10.16 -8.70 -7.47
N ILE A 69 11.38 -9.11 -7.10
CA ILE A 69 12.04 -8.60 -5.89
C ILE A 69 12.38 -7.11 -6.04
N PHE A 70 12.75 -6.67 -7.25
CA PHE A 70 13.01 -5.27 -7.55
C PHE A 70 11.76 -4.41 -7.39
N ILE A 71 10.64 -4.82 -8.02
CA ILE A 71 9.35 -4.11 -7.90
C ILE A 71 8.88 -4.11 -6.44
N PHE A 72 8.96 -5.25 -5.74
CA PHE A 72 8.55 -5.35 -4.35
C PHE A 72 9.37 -4.41 -3.46
N THR A 73 10.68 -4.40 -3.61
CA THR A 73 11.58 -3.53 -2.83
C THR A 73 11.28 -2.06 -3.13
N LEU A 74 11.08 -1.70 -4.39
CA LEU A 74 10.77 -0.33 -4.80
C LEU A 74 9.44 0.16 -4.19
N LEU A 75 8.42 -0.72 -4.11
CA LEU A 75 7.10 -0.36 -3.59
C LEU A 75 6.99 -0.44 -2.05
N PHE A 76 7.78 -1.29 -1.38
CA PHE A 76 7.59 -1.58 0.05
C PHE A 76 8.74 -1.15 0.97
N ALA A 77 9.94 -0.93 0.43
CA ALA A 77 11.07 -0.43 1.20
C ALA A 77 10.93 1.06 1.55
N PRO A 78 10.70 1.99 0.60
CA PRO A 78 10.55 3.40 0.94
C PRO A 78 9.25 3.63 1.70
N LYS A 79 9.35 4.45 2.75
CA LYS A 79 8.22 4.84 3.60
C LYS A 79 7.72 6.23 3.21
N ALA A 80 6.42 6.41 3.37
CA ALA A 80 5.70 7.63 3.09
C ALA A 80 4.77 7.96 4.26
N THR A 81 4.36 9.22 4.29
CA THR A 81 3.38 9.76 5.22
C THR A 81 2.07 9.95 4.47
N VAL A 82 0.97 9.55 5.11
CA VAL A 82 -0.38 9.66 4.58
C VAL A 82 -1.18 10.63 5.44
N TRP A 83 -1.90 11.53 4.76
CA TRP A 83 -2.84 12.47 5.35
C TRP A 83 -4.26 12.01 5.01
N LEU A 84 -5.03 11.67 6.03
CA LEU A 84 -6.42 11.28 5.91
C LEU A 84 -7.30 12.53 6.02
N LYS A 85 -8.06 12.81 4.96
CA LYS A 85 -9.01 13.91 4.93
C LYS A 85 -10.43 13.35 4.80
N ASP A 86 -11.23 13.50 5.84
CA ASP A 86 -12.67 13.22 5.80
C ASP A 86 -13.43 14.53 5.59
N GLU A 87 -14.23 14.60 4.52
CA GLU A 87 -15.01 15.81 4.19
C GLU A 87 -16.31 15.94 5.01
N VAL A 88 -16.68 14.92 5.80
CA VAL A 88 -17.94 14.86 6.54
C VAL A 88 -17.73 14.79 8.05
N SER A 89 -16.77 13.98 8.49
CA SER A 89 -16.66 13.61 9.92
C SER A 89 -15.49 14.25 10.67
N MET A 90 -14.40 14.64 9.99
CA MET A 90 -13.18 15.11 10.67
C MET A 90 -12.97 16.61 10.48
N SER A 91 -12.77 17.33 11.60
CA SER A 91 -12.51 18.78 11.59
C SER A 91 -11.13 19.14 11.03
N ALA A 92 -10.14 18.24 11.09
CA ALA A 92 -8.79 18.44 10.57
C ALA A 92 -8.21 17.15 9.97
N PRO A 93 -7.34 17.24 8.95
CA PRO A 93 -6.66 16.08 8.38
C PRO A 93 -5.77 15.38 9.40
N VAL A 94 -5.82 14.05 9.45
CA VAL A 94 -5.02 13.24 10.39
C VAL A 94 -3.84 12.59 9.69
N LYS A 95 -2.68 12.66 10.33
CA LYS A 95 -1.41 12.15 9.81
C LYS A 95 -1.16 10.70 10.27
N VAL A 96 -0.69 9.85 9.35
CA VAL A 96 -0.19 8.51 9.63
C VAL A 96 1.16 8.28 8.94
N ASP A 97 2.16 7.85 9.71
CA ASP A 97 3.53 7.64 9.25
C ASP A 97 3.85 6.14 9.00
N ASN A 98 5.02 5.87 8.42
CA ASN A 98 5.57 4.53 8.16
C ASN A 98 4.77 3.67 7.15
N ILE A 99 4.07 4.31 6.22
CA ILE A 99 3.30 3.60 5.20
C ILE A 99 4.20 3.26 4.00
N PRO A 100 4.23 2.01 3.51
CA PRO A 100 4.88 1.66 2.25
C PRO A 100 4.41 2.54 1.09
N ILE A 101 5.33 3.05 0.27
CA ILE A 101 4.97 3.98 -0.82
C ILE A 101 3.94 3.38 -1.78
N GLY A 102 4.03 2.08 -2.07
CA GLY A 102 3.09 1.36 -2.93
C GLY A 102 1.66 1.41 -2.40
N ILE A 103 1.48 1.20 -1.09
CA ILE A 103 0.15 1.29 -0.48
C ILE A 103 -0.35 2.75 -0.53
N ALA A 104 0.50 3.70 -0.15
CA ALA A 104 0.14 5.12 -0.11
C ALA A 104 -0.27 5.65 -1.50
N MET A 105 0.48 5.31 -2.55
CA MET A 105 0.21 5.77 -3.91
C MET A 105 -1.11 5.22 -4.47
N PHE A 106 -1.36 3.92 -4.33
CA PHE A 106 -2.58 3.31 -4.88
C PHE A 106 -3.82 3.75 -4.10
N ALA A 107 -3.72 3.87 -2.78
CA ALA A 107 -4.81 4.37 -1.96
C ALA A 107 -5.11 5.85 -2.25
N SER A 108 -4.09 6.69 -2.41
CA SER A 108 -4.25 8.08 -2.84
C SER A 108 -4.93 8.16 -4.20
N LEU A 109 -4.44 7.43 -5.20
CA LEU A 109 -5.02 7.43 -6.55
C LEU A 109 -6.49 7.00 -6.53
N SER A 110 -6.80 5.88 -5.87
CA SER A 110 -8.17 5.37 -5.75
C SER A 110 -9.08 6.40 -5.06
N SER A 111 -8.64 6.98 -3.95
CA SER A 111 -9.44 7.96 -3.21
C SER A 111 -9.69 9.26 -3.99
N GLN A 112 -8.72 9.71 -4.79
CA GLN A 112 -8.89 10.89 -5.64
C GLN A 112 -9.94 10.64 -6.73
N THR A 113 -9.93 9.45 -7.33
CA THR A 113 -10.96 9.05 -8.31
C THR A 113 -12.33 9.02 -7.65
N SER A 114 -12.47 8.38 -6.48
CA SER A 114 -13.73 8.36 -5.73
C SER A 114 -14.20 9.76 -5.36
N TYR A 115 -13.30 10.61 -4.86
CA TYR A 115 -13.59 12.01 -4.53
C TYR A 115 -14.10 12.80 -5.74
N PHE A 116 -13.42 12.66 -6.88
CA PHE A 116 -13.81 13.32 -8.12
C PHE A 116 -15.23 12.92 -8.55
N VAL A 117 -15.53 11.62 -8.55
CA VAL A 117 -16.86 11.11 -8.90
C VAL A 117 -17.92 11.63 -7.93
N SER A 118 -17.70 11.49 -6.61
CA SER A 118 -18.64 11.97 -5.59
C SER A 118 -18.92 13.47 -5.71
N LYS A 119 -17.89 14.27 -5.99
CA LYS A 119 -18.04 15.73 -6.15
C LYS A 119 -18.82 16.11 -7.40
N ASN A 120 -18.61 15.41 -8.51
CA ASN A 120 -19.34 15.69 -9.76
C ASN A 120 -20.81 15.24 -9.67
N VAL A 121 -21.07 14.07 -9.09
CA VAL A 121 -22.45 13.61 -8.83
C VAL A 121 -23.16 14.60 -7.92
N GLY A 122 -22.55 14.97 -6.79
CA GLY A 122 -23.13 15.95 -5.88
C GLY A 122 -23.46 17.28 -6.57
N LYS A 123 -22.53 17.84 -7.36
CA LYS A 123 -22.79 19.07 -8.13
C LYS A 123 -23.97 18.94 -9.09
N SER A 124 -24.05 17.85 -9.85
CA SER A 124 -25.14 17.62 -10.80
C SER A 124 -26.52 17.58 -10.15
N SER A 125 -26.61 17.09 -8.91
CA SER A 125 -27.85 17.07 -8.14
C SER A 125 -28.32 18.46 -7.68
N PHE A 126 -27.42 19.43 -7.52
CA PHE A 126 -27.77 20.80 -7.10
C PHE A 126 -28.01 21.76 -8.26
N THR A 127 -27.51 21.46 -9.46
CA THR A 127 -27.76 22.24 -10.70
C THR A 127 -28.92 21.72 -11.54
N GLY A 128 -29.66 20.72 -11.04
CA GLY A 128 -30.87 20.16 -11.65
C GLY A 128 -32.16 20.91 -11.29
N LEU A 129 -32.11 22.25 -11.26
CA LEU A 129 -33.23 23.20 -11.25
C LEU A 129 -32.86 24.40 -12.13
#